data_AF-A0A9J6B8Z5-F1
#
_entry.id   AF-A0A9J6B8Z5-F1
#
_cell.length_a   1.000
_cell.length_b   1.000
_cell.length_c   1.000
_cell.angle_alpha   90.00
_cell.angle_beta   90.00
_cell.angle_gamma   90.00
#
_symmetry.space_group_name_H-M   'P 1'
#
loop_
_entity.id
_entity.type
_entity.pdbx_description
1 polymer ?
#
loop_
_entity_poly.entity_id
_entity_poly.type
_entity_poly.pdbx_seq_one_letter_code
_entity_poly.pdbx_strand_id
1 'polypeptide(L)' 'MSSVDIREIEKYTKRAKVWWDLNGPQMLLHKHTPAIRIPFIIHGLSSTGKIKNNNKNLLQGLKILDVGCGGGI' A
#
# COMPACT_ATOMS: atom_id res chain seq x y z
N MET A 1 -11.78 -23.81 10.56
CA MET A 1 -11.21 -23.42 9.25
C MET A 1 -10.49 -22.09 9.43
N SER A 2 -9.24 -21.98 9.00
CA SER A 2 -8.45 -20.73 9.07
C SER A 2 -8.53 -20.02 7.72
N SER A 3 -8.65 -18.68 7.71
CA SER A 3 -8.55 -17.85 6.50
C SER A 3 -7.10 -17.55 6.09
N VAL A 4 -6.13 -18.19 6.75
CA VAL A 4 -4.70 -17.94 6.58
C VAL A 4 -4.01 -19.15 5.95
N ASP A 5 -3.27 -18.92 4.86
CA ASP A 5 -2.37 -19.91 4.26
C ASP A 5 -0.91 -19.67 4.73
N ILE A 6 -0.40 -20.61 5.52
CA ILE A 6 0.96 -20.57 6.09
C ILE A 6 2.03 -20.57 4.98
N ARG A 7 1.78 -21.25 3.85
CA ARG A 7 2.76 -21.36 2.75
C ARG A 7 2.99 -20.00 2.09
N GLU A 8 1.94 -19.19 1.96
CA GLU A 8 2.09 -17.83 1.43
C GLU A 8 2.82 -16.93 2.43
N ILE A 9 2.55 -17.05 3.74
CA ILE A 9 3.31 -16.32 4.77
C ILE A 9 4.81 -16.62 4.63
N GLU A 10 5.21 -17.90 4.62
CA GLU A 10 6.62 -18.29 4.53
C GLU A 10 7.30 -17.76 3.26
N LYS A 11 6.61 -17.83 2.12
CA LYS A 11 7.09 -17.32 0.83
C LYS A 11 7.39 -15.82 0.88
N TYR A 12 6.51 -15.01 1.48
CA TYR A 12 6.73 -13.58 1.62
C TYR A 12 7.76 -13.25 2.71
N THR A 13 7.80 -14.01 3.82
CA THR A 13 8.81 -13.87 4.87
C THR A 13 10.23 -14.05 4.32
N LYS A 14 10.45 -15.05 3.44
CA LYS A 14 11.76 -15.27 2.79
C LYS A 14 12.24 -14.07 1.96
N ARG A 15 11.32 -13.22 1.49
CA ARG A 15 11.60 -12.03 0.67
C ARG A 15 11.63 -10.73 1.47
N ALA A 16 11.34 -10.76 2.77
CA ALA A 16 11.23 -9.58 3.63
C ALA A 16 12.45 -8.65 3.59
N LYS A 17 13.67 -9.22 3.54
CA LYS A 17 14.92 -8.44 3.54
C LYS A 17 15.13 -7.58 2.30
N VAL A 18 14.51 -7.93 1.17
CA VAL A 18 14.68 -7.26 -0.13
C VAL A 18 13.43 -6.49 -0.55
N TRP A 19 12.49 -6.28 0.37
CA TRP A 19 11.21 -5.64 0.05
C TRP A 19 11.38 -4.21 -0.50
N TRP A 20 12.39 -3.49 0.00
CA TRP A 20 12.73 -2.11 -0.39
C TRP A 20 13.84 -2.00 -1.43
N ASP A 21 14.28 -3.11 -2.02
CA ASP A 21 15.14 -3.06 -3.19
C ASP A 21 14.31 -2.59 -4.41
N LEU A 22 14.63 -1.40 -4.92
CA LEU A 22 13.94 -0.78 -6.06
C LEU A 22 14.08 -1.59 -7.36
N ASN A 23 15.10 -2.45 -7.47
CA ASN A 23 15.29 -3.37 -8.59
C ASN A 23 14.95 -4.82 -8.22
N GLY A 24 14.45 -5.05 -7.00
CA GLY A 24 14.12 -6.36 -6.49
C GLY A 24 12.75 -6.87 -6.94
N PRO A 25 12.29 -8.00 -6.37
CA PRO A 25 11.03 -8.64 -6.77
C PRO A 25 9.77 -7.76 -6.62
N GLN A 26 9.83 -6.70 -5.80
CA GLN A 26 8.73 -5.75 -5.58
C GLN A 26 8.87 -4.46 -6.40
N MET A 27 9.80 -4.37 -7.36
CA MET A 27 10.00 -3.18 -8.22
C MET A 27 8.68 -2.62 -8.79
N LEU A 28 7.78 -3.49 -9.26
CA LEU A 28 6.53 -3.04 -9.84
C LEU A 28 5.62 -2.37 -8.81
N LEU A 29 5.61 -2.88 -7.58
CA LEU A 29 4.86 -2.31 -6.46
C LEU A 29 5.37 -0.90 -6.14
N HIS A 30 6.70 -0.73 -6.04
CA HIS A 30 7.34 0.58 -5.85
C HIS A 30 6.97 1.60 -6.92
N LYS A 31 6.91 1.19 -8.19
CA LYS A 31 6.55 2.08 -9.30
C LYS A 31 5.06 2.41 -9.30
N HIS A 32 4.20 1.41 -9.04
CA HIS A 32 2.76 1.56 -9.14
C HIS A 32 2.14 2.27 -7.94
N THR A 33 2.72 2.16 -6.73
CA THR A 33 2.19 2.83 -5.54
C THR A 33 2.01 4.34 -5.74
N PRO A 34 3.06 5.13 -6.08
CA PRO A 34 2.91 6.56 -6.30
C PRO A 34 2.21 6.92 -7.62
N ALA A 35 2.44 6.16 -8.69
CA ALA A 35 1.94 6.53 -10.01
C ALA A 35 0.46 6.19 -10.24
N ILE A 36 -0.06 5.16 -9.56
CA ILE A 36 -1.41 4.62 -9.83
C ILE A 36 -2.22 4.51 -8.54
N ARG A 37 -1.68 3.83 -7.51
CA ARG A 37 -2.47 3.46 -6.33
C ARG A 37 -2.80 4.67 -5.45
N ILE A 38 -1.82 5.52 -5.14
CA ILE A 38 -2.04 6.73 -4.36
C ILE A 38 -3.04 7.67 -5.05
N PRO A 39 -2.90 8.00 -6.37
CA PRO A 39 -3.90 8.76 -7.09
C PRO A 39 -5.30 8.13 -7.06
N PHE A 40 -5.40 6.81 -7.22
CA PHE A 40 -6.68 6.10 -7.15
C PHE A 40 -7.34 6.20 -5.78
N ILE A 41 -6.58 6.01 -4.70
CA ILE A 41 -7.06 6.14 -3.31
C ILE A 41 -7.52 7.57 -3.04
N ILE A 42 -6.72 8.57 -3.43
CA ILE A 42 -7.06 9.99 -3.28
C ILE A 42 -8.34 10.32 -4.04
N HIS A 43 -8.47 9.87 -5.29
CA HIS A 43 -9.67 10.12 -6.08
C HIS A 43 -10.92 9.50 -5.43
N GLY A 44 -10.82 8.25 -4.97
CA GLY A 44 -11.91 7.58 -4.26
C GLY A 44 -12.28 8.25 -2.93
N LEU A 45 -11.31 8.75 -2.17
CA LEU A 45 -11.59 9.48 -0.93
C LEU A 45 -12.20 10.86 -1.21
N SER A 46 -11.72 11.55 -2.24
CA SER A 46 -12.26 12.84 -2.68
C SER A 46 -13.73 12.72 -3.10
N SER A 47 -14.09 11.67 -3.83
CA SER A 47 -15.48 11.44 -4.26
C SER A 47 -16.44 11.16 -3.09
N THR A 48 -15.92 10.71 -1.94
CA THR A 48 -16.71 10.54 -0.71
C THR A 48 -16.86 11.83 0.10
N GLY A 49 -16.20 12.93 -0.29
CA GLY A 49 -16.17 14.19 0.45
C GLY A 49 -15.30 14.19 1.71
N LYS A 50 -14.56 13.10 1.98
CA LYS A 50 -13.70 12.97 3.17
C LYS A 50 -12.41 13.79 3.09
N ILE A 51 -11.95 14.12 1.89
CA ILE A 51 -10.75 14.94 1.66
C ILE A 51 -11.06 16.06 0.66
N LYS A 52 -10.42 17.22 0.84
CA LYS A 52 -10.55 18.39 -0.03
C LYS A 52 -9.23 18.64 -0.76
N ASN A 53 -9.30 18.96 -2.05
CA ASN A 53 -8.16 18.98 -2.97
C ASN A 53 -7.19 20.16 -2.80
N ASN A 54 -7.33 20.94 -1.73
CA ASN A 54 -6.68 22.26 -1.59
C ASN A 54 -5.58 22.29 -0.53
N ASN A 55 -5.28 21.16 0.12
CA ASN A 55 -4.31 21.10 1.22
C ASN A 55 -3.07 20.31 0.83
N LYS A 56 -1.89 20.81 1.25
CA LYS A 56 -0.71 19.96 1.42
C LYS A 56 -1.06 18.93 2.51
N ASN A 57 -0.83 17.65 2.25
CA ASN A 57 -1.24 16.50 3.10
C ASN A 57 -2.72 16.10 3.01
N LEU A 58 -3.15 15.63 1.83
CA LEU A 58 -4.52 15.21 1.53
C LEU A 58 -5.12 14.18 2.49
N LEU A 59 -4.29 13.32 3.10
CA LEU A 59 -4.74 12.25 4.00
C LEU A 59 -4.64 12.63 5.49
N GLN A 60 -4.23 13.85 5.81
CA GLN A 60 -4.03 14.27 7.20
C GLN A 60 -5.34 14.21 8.00
N GLY A 61 -5.26 13.63 9.21
CA GLY A 61 -6.43 13.46 10.09
C GLY A 61 -7.29 12.23 9.79
N LEU A 62 -7.04 11.51 8.68
CA LEU A 62 -7.70 10.23 8.41
C LEU A 62 -7.03 9.09 9.17
N LYS A 63 -7.84 8.14 9.63
CA LYS A 63 -7.38 6.84 10.12
C LYS A 63 -7.51 5.83 8.99
N ILE A 64 -6.39 5.31 8.51
CA ILE A 64 -6.32 4.36 7.38
C ILE A 64 -5.70 3.05 7.88
N LEU A 65 -6.31 1.92 7.51
CA LEU A 65 -5.78 0.58 7.75
C LEU A 65 -5.32 -0.02 6.42
N ASP A 66 -4.06 -0.40 6.34
CA ASP A 66 -3.50 -1.15 5.21
C ASP A 66 -3.42 -2.64 5.56
N VAL A 67 -4.36 -3.42 5.03
CA VAL A 67 -4.50 -4.85 5.35
C VAL A 67 -3.52 -5.65 4.51
N GLY A 68 -2.62 -6.39 5.17
CA GLY A 68 -1.57 -7.13 4.48
C GLY A 68 -0.42 -6.24 4.01
N CYS A 69 -0.12 -5.16 4.75
CA CYS A 69 0.87 -4.14 4.39
C CYS A 69 2.28 -4.66 4.09
N GLY A 70 2.66 -5.82 4.63
CA GLY A 70 3.95 -6.44 4.36
C GLY A 70 5.11 -5.47 4.66
N GLY A 71 5.97 -5.20 3.68
CA GLY A 71 7.09 -4.27 3.85
C GLY A 71 6.72 -2.79 3.86
N GLY A 72 5.44 -2.41 3.73
CA GLY A 72 4.97 -1.04 3.94
C GLY A 72 5.34 -0.03 2.83
N ILE A 73 5.31 -0.46 1.56
CA ILE A 73 5.57 0.37 0.37
C ILE A 73 4.39 1.28 0.05
#